data_AF-A0A836REX9-F1
#
_entry.id   AF-A0A836REX9-F1
#
_cell.length_a   1.000
_cell.length_b   1.000
_cell.length_c   1.000
_cell.angle_alpha   90.00
_cell.angle_beta   90.00
_cell.angle_gamma   90.00
#
_symmetry.space_group_name_H-M   'P 1'
#
loop_
_entity.id
_entity.type
_entity.pdbx_description
1 polymer ?
#
loop_
_entity_poly.entity_id
_entity_poly.type
_entity_poly.pdbx_seq_one_letter_code
_entity_poly.pdbx_strand_id
1 'polypeptide(L)'
;TEPDVAYFGQKDYQQQLLIRQMCRDLLLPVQVRVCPTVREPDGLAMSSRDAYLSPEERRSALSLSQALFLARDRLAEGECDLRAIRQAMRDQMESQPNVRVDYATICHPETLEELEEPLPRMVALVAARVNETRLIDNLLLET
;
A
#
# COMPACT_ATOMS: atom_id res chain seq x y z
N THR A 1 25.46 3.48 14.56
CA THR A 1 26.09 3.16 13.25
C THR A 1 26.02 4.42 12.40
N GLU A 2 26.93 4.61 11.44
CA GLU A 2 26.92 5.72 10.48
C GLU A 2 26.95 5.13 9.06
N PRO A 3 25.79 4.73 8.51
CA PRO A 3 25.76 4.07 7.21
C PRO A 3 25.81 5.09 6.07
N ASP A 4 26.54 4.74 5.00
CA ASP A 4 26.46 5.50 3.73
C ASP A 4 25.09 5.32 3.06
N VAL A 5 24.48 4.13 3.23
CA VAL A 5 23.23 3.74 2.59
C VAL A 5 22.32 3.01 3.58
N ALA A 6 21.06 3.42 3.64
CA ALA A 6 20.01 2.76 4.42
C ALA A 6 18.90 2.24 3.49
N TYR A 7 18.51 0.97 3.67
CA TYR A 7 17.52 0.28 2.84
C TYR A 7 16.20 0.17 3.56
N PHE A 8 15.11 0.54 2.88
CA PHE A 8 13.75 0.50 3.41
C PHE A 8 12.81 -0.20 2.44
N GLY A 9 11.88 -1.01 2.95
CA GLY A 9 10.87 -1.66 2.12
C GLY A 9 9.79 -0.68 1.66
N GLN A 10 9.38 -0.78 0.40
CA GLN A 10 8.29 0.01 -0.18
C GLN A 10 6.94 -0.27 0.52
N LYS A 11 6.75 -1.47 1.08
CA LYS A 11 5.53 -1.86 1.79
C LYS A 11 5.13 -0.85 2.86
N ASP A 12 6.10 -0.34 3.61
CA ASP A 12 5.93 0.72 4.59
C ASP A 12 6.07 2.10 3.89
N TYR A 13 5.19 2.37 2.91
CA TYR A 13 5.31 3.51 1.99
C TYR A 13 5.43 4.86 2.71
N GLN A 14 4.60 5.08 3.72
CA GLN A 14 4.60 6.31 4.49
C GLN A 14 5.90 6.46 5.30
N GLN A 15 6.42 5.36 5.85
CA GLN A 15 7.67 5.37 6.61
C GLN A 15 8.86 5.70 5.70
N GLN A 16 9.00 5.03 4.55
CA GLN A 16 10.13 5.31 3.66
C GLN A 16 10.10 6.77 3.16
N LEU A 17 8.91 7.30 2.89
CA LEU A 17 8.73 8.68 2.44
C LEU A 17 9.16 9.68 3.52
N LEU A 18 8.71 9.46 4.76
CA LEU A 18 9.07 10.28 5.92
C LEU A 18 10.59 10.24 6.18
N ILE A 19 11.20 9.05 6.16
CA ILE A 19 12.65 8.91 6.39
C ILE A 19 13.45 9.60 5.28
N ARG A 20 13.04 9.43 4.02
CA ARG A 20 13.66 10.11 2.88
C ARG A 20 13.58 11.63 3.04
N GLN A 21 12.41 12.14 3.44
CA GLN A 21 12.17 13.56 3.68
C GLN A 21 13.04 14.08 4.83
N MET A 22 13.08 13.37 5.95
CA MET A 22 13.89 13.72 7.11
C MET A 22 15.38 13.79 6.78
N CYS A 23 15.91 12.80 6.05
CA CYS A 23 17.33 12.79 5.68
C CYS A 23 17.68 13.98 4.76
N ARG A 24 16.78 14.31 3.83
CA ARG A 24 16.92 15.49 2.96
C ARG A 24 16.91 16.78 3.75
N ASP A 25 15.90 16.98 4.59
CA ASP A 25 15.65 18.25 5.27
C ASP A 25 16.69 18.54 6.36
N LEU A 26 17.22 17.49 7.00
CA LEU A 26 18.27 17.59 8.01
C LEU A 26 19.69 17.46 7.44
N LEU A 27 19.84 17.37 6.12
CA LEU A 27 21.14 17.20 5.43
C LEU A 27 21.96 16.02 5.98
N LEU A 28 21.29 14.92 6.34
CA LEU A 28 21.96 13.73 6.83
C LEU A 28 22.74 13.08 5.68
N PRO A 29 24.03 12.71 5.87
CA PRO A 29 24.86 12.13 4.81
C PRO A 29 24.56 10.64 4.59
N VAL A 30 23.29 10.28 4.42
CA VAL A 30 22.85 8.90 4.20
C VAL A 30 21.95 8.81 2.96
N GLN A 31 22.28 7.88 2.06
CA GLN A 31 21.42 7.58 0.92
C GLN A 31 20.30 6.63 1.33
N VAL A 32 19.05 7.06 1.18
CA VAL A 32 17.88 6.19 1.39
C VAL A 32 17.57 5.44 0.09
N ARG A 33 17.61 4.10 0.14
CA ARG A 33 17.24 3.20 -0.97
C ARG A 33 15.94 2.47 -0.64
N VAL A 34 14.93 2.65 -1.49
CA VAL A 34 13.64 1.96 -1.36
C VAL A 34 13.69 0.66 -2.15
N CYS A 35 13.45 -0.46 -1.48
CA CYS A 35 13.35 -1.79 -2.06
C CYS A 35 11.89 -2.10 -2.41
N PRO A 36 11.59 -2.66 -3.61
CA PRO A 36 10.23 -3.02 -3.99
C PRO A 36 9.56 -3.96 -2.96
N THR A 37 8.24 -3.86 -2.85
CA THR A 37 7.45 -4.80 -2.03
C THR A 37 7.62 -6.22 -2.58
N VAL A 38 8.19 -7.11 -1.76
CA VAL A 38 8.24 -8.54 -2.09
C VAL A 38 6.88 -9.15 -1.81
N ARG A 39 6.36 -9.92 -2.77
CA ARG A 39 5.06 -10.57 -2.69
C ARG A 39 5.22 -12.08 -2.76
N GLU A 40 4.33 -12.80 -2.10
CA GLU A 40 4.15 -14.24 -2.29
C GLU A 40 3.60 -14.53 -3.70
N PRO A 41 3.68 -15.78 -4.20
CA PRO A 41 3.25 -16.11 -5.56
C PRO A 41 1.80 -15.76 -5.92
N ASP A 42 0.92 -15.69 -4.92
CA ASP A 42 -0.48 -15.28 -5.07
C ASP A 42 -0.73 -13.78 -4.81
N GLY A 43 0.34 -13.01 -4.62
CA GLY A 43 0.33 -11.56 -4.59
C GLY A 43 0.24 -10.93 -3.20
N LEU A 44 0.14 -11.70 -2.11
CA LEU A 44 0.17 -11.14 -0.76
C LEU A 44 1.51 -10.44 -0.50
N ALA A 45 1.51 -9.20 0.00
CA ALA A 45 2.73 -8.50 0.37
C ALA A 45 3.34 -9.13 1.63
N MET A 46 4.56 -9.67 1.51
CA MET A 46 5.22 -10.41 2.59
C MET A 46 5.33 -9.57 3.87
N SER A 47 4.97 -10.16 5.00
CA SER A 47 4.98 -9.57 6.33
C SER A 47 5.43 -10.58 7.35
N SER A 48 6.22 -10.17 8.35
CA SER A 48 6.39 -11.00 9.56
C SER A 48 5.06 -11.26 10.27
N ARG A 49 4.09 -10.35 10.13
CA ARG A 49 2.74 -10.49 10.68
C ARG A 49 1.90 -11.58 10.01
N ASP A 50 2.28 -12.06 8.82
CA ASP A 50 1.52 -13.09 8.12
C ASP A 50 1.58 -14.42 8.88
N ALA A 51 2.63 -14.62 9.70
CA ALA A 51 2.76 -15.76 10.61
C ALA A 51 1.68 -15.83 11.71
N TYR A 52 0.92 -14.76 11.92
CA TYR A 52 -0.18 -14.72 12.90
C TYR A 52 -1.52 -15.13 12.29
N LEU A 53 -1.59 -15.27 10.98
CA LEU A 53 -2.81 -15.62 10.27
C LEU A 53 -2.99 -17.14 10.26
N SER A 54 -4.20 -17.58 10.62
CA SER A 54 -4.67 -18.91 10.26
C SER A 54 -4.76 -19.07 8.73
N PRO A 55 -4.85 -20.30 8.20
CA PRO A 55 -5.01 -20.50 6.76
C PRO A 55 -6.24 -19.81 6.15
N GLU A 56 -7.31 -19.65 6.93
CA GLU A 56 -8.51 -18.93 6.48
C GLU A 56 -8.28 -17.42 6.45
N GLU A 57 -7.75 -16.84 7.53
CA GLU A 57 -7.40 -15.42 7.61
C GLU A 57 -6.37 -15.04 6.53
N ARG A 58 -5.40 -15.90 6.24
CA ARG A 58 -4.45 -15.71 5.15
C ARG A 58 -5.20 -15.57 3.81
N ARG A 59 -6.17 -16.43 3.53
CA ARG A 59 -6.97 -16.30 2.29
C ARG A 59 -7.72 -14.98 2.24
N SER A 60 -8.32 -14.54 3.35
CA SER A 60 -8.97 -13.23 3.44
C SER A 60 -7.99 -12.07 3.24
N ALA A 61 -6.75 -12.19 3.71
CA ALA A 61 -5.71 -11.17 3.57
C ALA A 61 -5.31 -10.88 2.12
N LEU A 62 -5.54 -11.83 1.19
CA LEU A 62 -5.32 -11.61 -0.24
C LEU A 62 -6.19 -10.49 -0.81
N SER A 63 -7.29 -10.15 -0.14
CA SER A 63 -8.15 -9.05 -0.58
C SER A 63 -7.46 -7.69 -0.60
N LEU A 64 -6.41 -7.49 0.22
CA LEU A 64 -5.65 -6.23 0.23
C LEU A 64 -4.91 -6.02 -1.10
N SER A 65 -4.18 -7.04 -1.57
CA SER A 65 -3.46 -6.96 -2.84
C SER A 65 -4.43 -6.93 -4.02
N GLN A 66 -5.53 -7.70 -3.95
CA GLN A 66 -6.60 -7.67 -4.95
C GLN A 66 -7.25 -6.29 -5.09
N ALA A 67 -7.51 -5.59 -3.97
CA ALA A 67 -8.04 -4.23 -4.01
C ALA A 67 -7.09 -3.25 -4.71
N LEU A 68 -5.77 -3.38 -4.48
CA LEU A 68 -4.78 -2.57 -5.17
C LEU A 68 -4.73 -2.86 -6.68
N PHE A 69 -4.81 -4.14 -7.06
CA PHE A 69 -4.85 -4.53 -8.47
C PHE A 69 -6.14 -4.07 -9.16
N LEU A 70 -7.28 -4.14 -8.46
CA LEU A 70 -8.55 -3.59 -8.94
C LEU A 70 -8.44 -2.08 -9.23
N ALA A 71 -7.76 -1.32 -8.38
CA ALA A 71 -7.55 0.11 -8.61
C ALA A 71 -6.70 0.38 -9.85
N ARG A 72 -5.60 -0.37 -10.02
CA ARG A 72 -4.76 -0.31 -11.21
C ARG A 72 -5.56 -0.62 -12.48
N ASP A 73 -6.33 -1.70 -12.45
CA ASP A 73 -7.03 -2.20 -13.63
C ASP A 73 -8.16 -1.23 -14.04
N ARG A 74 -8.92 -0.68 -13.09
CA ARG A 74 -9.94 0.35 -13.37
C ARG A 74 -9.35 1.62 -13.98
N LEU A 75 -8.20 2.10 -13.48
CA LEU A 75 -7.51 3.25 -14.07
C LEU A 75 -7.05 2.95 -15.50
N ALA A 76 -6.51 1.75 -15.75
CA ALA A 76 -6.08 1.34 -17.09
C ALA A 76 -7.27 1.20 -18.07
N GLU A 77 -8.47 0.92 -17.57
CA GLU A 77 -9.71 0.91 -18.35
C GLU A 77 -10.29 2.32 -18.59
N GLY A 78 -9.67 3.36 -18.04
CA GLY A 78 -10.06 4.76 -18.23
C GLY A 78 -11.08 5.29 -17.22
N GLU A 79 -11.30 4.59 -16.10
CA GLU A 79 -12.10 5.13 -15.00
C GLU A 79 -11.37 6.32 -14.37
N CYS A 80 -12.04 7.46 -14.33
CA CYS A 80 -11.49 8.70 -13.78
C CYS A 80 -12.09 9.06 -12.41
N ASP A 81 -13.20 8.43 -12.00
CA ASP A 81 -13.79 8.65 -10.70
C ASP A 81 -13.00 7.92 -9.61
N LEU A 82 -12.00 8.60 -9.05
CA LEU A 82 -11.18 8.04 -7.97
C LEU A 82 -12.01 7.68 -6.73
N ARG A 83 -13.13 8.35 -6.47
CA ARG A 83 -14.02 8.01 -5.35
C ARG A 83 -14.71 6.66 -5.60
N ALA A 84 -15.19 6.42 -6.82
CA ALA A 84 -15.74 5.13 -7.21
C ALA A 84 -14.70 4.00 -7.12
N ILE A 85 -13.44 4.28 -7.49
CA ILE A 85 -12.35 3.31 -7.35
C ILE A 85 -12.06 3.03 -5.87
N ARG A 86 -11.94 4.06 -5.01
CA ARG A 86 -11.75 3.88 -3.56
C ARG A 86 -12.86 3.06 -2.92
N GLN A 87 -14.12 3.29 -3.31
CA GLN A 87 -15.25 2.50 -2.83
C GLN A 87 -15.13 1.04 -3.27
N ALA A 88 -14.81 0.79 -4.54
CA ALA A 88 -14.64 -0.58 -5.03
C ALA A 88 -13.47 -1.33 -4.36
N MET A 89 -12.37 -0.63 -4.04
CA MET A 89 -11.28 -1.19 -3.25
C MET A 89 -11.74 -1.61 -1.85
N ARG A 90 -12.54 -0.75 -1.19
CA ARG A 90 -13.12 -1.06 0.13
C ARG A 90 -14.05 -2.25 0.04
N ASP A 91 -14.98 -2.26 -0.91
CA ASP A 91 -15.96 -3.34 -1.10
C ASP A 91 -15.26 -4.68 -1.38
N GLN A 92 -14.19 -4.67 -2.18
CA GLN A 92 -13.37 -5.86 -2.44
C GLN A 92 -12.81 -6.46 -1.15
N MET A 93 -12.28 -5.63 -0.24
CA MET A 93 -11.75 -6.08 1.04
C MET A 93 -12.85 -6.53 2.01
N GLU A 94 -13.93 -5.77 2.13
CA GLU A 94 -15.05 -6.06 3.03
C GLU A 94 -15.89 -7.27 2.59
N SER A 95 -15.76 -7.69 1.32
CA SER A 95 -16.37 -8.94 0.83
C SER A 95 -15.80 -10.21 1.48
N GLN A 96 -14.61 -10.13 2.08
CA GLN A 96 -13.95 -11.27 2.70
C GLN A 96 -14.29 -11.40 4.19
N PRO A 97 -14.45 -12.63 4.71
CA PRO A 97 -14.71 -12.84 6.12
C PRO A 97 -13.54 -12.35 6.97
N ASN A 98 -13.86 -11.84 8.16
CA ASN A 98 -12.89 -11.38 9.16
C ASN A 98 -12.04 -10.16 8.75
N VAL A 99 -12.37 -9.49 7.62
CA VAL A 99 -11.67 -8.27 7.19
C VAL A 99 -12.43 -7.03 7.64
N ARG A 100 -11.75 -6.15 8.36
CA ARG A 100 -12.24 -4.81 8.72
C ARG A 100 -11.28 -3.77 8.16
N VAL A 101 -11.74 -3.00 7.19
CA VAL A 101 -10.93 -1.98 6.51
C VAL A 101 -10.76 -0.75 7.39
N ASP A 102 -9.51 -0.37 7.65
CA ASP A 102 -9.17 0.92 8.27
C ASP A 102 -9.29 2.01 7.19
N TYR A 103 -8.59 1.83 6.06
CA TYR A 103 -8.65 2.73 4.92
C TYR A 103 -8.34 2.02 3.60
N ALA A 104 -8.87 2.57 2.52
CA ALA A 104 -8.55 2.28 1.13
C ALA A 104 -8.59 3.61 0.38
N THR A 105 -7.43 4.14 0.00
CA THR A 105 -7.32 5.49 -0.57
C THR A 105 -6.31 5.55 -1.71
N ILE A 106 -6.40 6.62 -2.51
CA ILE A 106 -5.49 6.95 -3.61
C ILE A 106 -4.98 8.36 -3.35
N CYS A 107 -3.67 8.49 -3.23
CA CYS A 107 -3.02 9.72 -2.79
C CYS A 107 -1.95 10.20 -3.76
N HIS A 108 -1.56 11.46 -3.59
CA HIS A 108 -0.33 11.98 -4.16
C HIS A 108 0.89 11.25 -3.57
N PRO A 109 1.85 10.78 -4.39
CA PRO A 109 2.94 9.92 -3.93
C PRO A 109 3.94 10.61 -2.99
N GLU A 110 3.95 11.94 -2.95
CA GLU A 110 4.90 12.69 -2.12
C GLU A 110 4.27 13.41 -0.92
N THR A 111 3.01 13.83 -1.02
CA THR A 111 2.32 14.59 0.05
C THR A 111 1.38 13.69 0.86
N LEU A 112 1.00 12.53 0.29
CA LEU A 112 -0.01 11.61 0.85
C LEU A 112 -1.41 12.24 0.99
N GLU A 113 -1.64 13.40 0.35
CA GLU A 113 -2.97 13.99 0.25
C GLU A 113 -3.84 13.12 -0.66
N GLU A 114 -5.08 12.84 -0.21
CA GLU A 114 -6.06 12.10 -1.02
C GLU A 114 -6.39 12.89 -2.30
N LEU A 115 -6.47 12.18 -3.42
CA LEU A 115 -6.73 12.79 -4.72
C LEU A 115 -8.21 12.69 -5.09
N GLU A 116 -8.75 13.80 -5.61
CA GLU A 116 -10.08 13.84 -6.21
C GLU A 116 -10.06 13.52 -7.70
N GLU A 117 -8.97 13.88 -8.40
CA GLU A 117 -8.79 13.65 -9.83
C GLU A 117 -7.53 12.79 -10.10
N PRO A 118 -7.53 11.94 -11.14
CA PRO A 118 -6.35 11.15 -11.51
C PRO A 118 -5.15 12.02 -11.88
N LEU A 119 -3.97 11.61 -11.44
CA LEU A 119 -2.69 12.19 -11.84
C LEU A 119 -1.84 11.16 -12.60
N PRO A 120 -0.85 11.59 -13.40
CA PRO A 120 0.09 10.69 -14.08
C PRO A 120 0.77 9.69 -13.15
N ARG A 121 1.02 10.08 -11.89
CA ARG A 121 1.58 9.21 -10.86
C ARG A 121 0.81 9.36 -9.56
N MET A 122 0.37 8.23 -9.01
CA MET A 122 -0.40 8.16 -7.76
C MET A 122 0.07 6.97 -6.93
N VAL A 123 -0.42 6.87 -5.70
CA VAL A 123 -0.23 5.68 -4.86
C VAL A 123 -1.56 5.25 -4.26
N ALA A 124 -1.95 4.00 -4.50
CA ALA A 124 -3.03 3.35 -3.75
C ALA A 124 -2.46 2.80 -2.43
N LEU A 125 -3.15 3.09 -1.33
CA LEU A 125 -2.79 2.66 0.02
C LEU A 125 -3.97 1.93 0.65
N VAL A 126 -3.70 0.75 1.22
CA VAL A 126 -4.71 -0.01 1.97
C VAL A 126 -4.19 -0.40 3.35
N ALA A 127 -5.08 -0.38 4.33
CA ALA A 127 -4.87 -1.03 5.61
C ALA A 127 -6.17 -1.65 6.11
N ALA A 128 -6.05 -2.86 6.64
CA ALA A 128 -7.18 -3.57 7.21
C ALA A 128 -6.71 -4.45 8.37
N ARG A 129 -7.63 -4.76 9.27
CA ARG A 129 -7.47 -5.83 10.24
C ARG A 129 -8.08 -7.10 9.67
N VAL A 130 -7.30 -8.17 9.65
CA VAL A 130 -7.79 -9.53 9.44
C VAL A 130 -7.83 -10.18 10.82
N ASN A 131 -9.04 -10.27 11.38
CA ASN A 131 -9.25 -10.55 12.80
C ASN A 131 -8.44 -9.55 13.67
N GLU A 132 -7.47 -10.03 14.47
CA GLU A 132 -6.61 -9.17 15.29
C GLU A 132 -5.38 -8.63 14.55
N THR A 133 -5.03 -9.19 13.39
CA THR A 133 -3.78 -8.86 12.69
C THR A 133 -3.99 -7.68 11.75
N ARG A 134 -3.31 -6.55 12.04
CA ARG A 134 -3.33 -5.36 11.17
C ARG A 134 -2.30 -5.47 10.04
N LEU A 135 -2.79 -5.49 8.81
CA LEU A 135 -2.00 -5.58 7.58
C LEU A 135 -2.07 -4.25 6.81
N ILE A 136 -1.01 -3.99 6.05
CA ILE A 136 -0.90 -2.84 5.15
C ILE A 136 -0.35 -3.31 3.82
N ASP A 137 -0.74 -2.62 2.75
CA ASP A 137 -0.17 -2.80 1.43
C ASP A 137 -0.31 -1.50 0.62
N ASN A 138 0.49 -1.37 -0.44
CA ASN A 138 0.41 -0.25 -1.37
C ASN A 138 0.82 -0.63 -2.79
N LEU A 139 0.40 0.19 -3.73
CA LEU A 139 0.79 0.07 -5.13
C LEU A 139 0.93 1.47 -5.75
N LEU A 140 2.07 1.71 -6.40
CA LEU A 140 2.23 2.87 -7.28
C LEU A 140 1.36 2.66 -8.53
N LEU A 141 0.60 3.68 -8.88
CA LEU A 141 -0.28 3.69 -10.06
C LEU A 141 0.27 4.70 -11.06
N GLU A 142 0.25 4.31 -12.33
CA GLU A 142 0.62 5.16 -13.46
C GLU A 142 -0.54 5.10 -14.46
N THR A 143 -0.95 6.26 -14.97
CA THR A 143 -2.05 6.41 -15.96
C THR A 143 -1.50 6.59 -17.37
#